data_AF-A0A418RKC9-F1
#
_entry.id   AF-A0A418RKC9-F1
#
_cell.length_a   1.000
_cell.length_b   1.000
_cell.length_c   1.000
_cell.angle_alpha   90.00
_cell.angle_beta   90.00
_cell.angle_gamma   90.00
#
_symmetry.space_group_name_H-M   'P 1'
#
loop_
_entity.id
_entity.type
_entity.pdbx_description
1 polymer ?
#
loop_
_entity_poly.entity_id
_entity_poly.type
_entity_poly.pdbx_seq_one_letter_code
_entity_poly.pdbx_strand_id
1 'polypeptide(L)'
;MFEVGFSELVMVALVSLIVIGPERLPKVARLAGFWIGKARNIAATFKEEIKQELHTEELRQIFNEQAQLHDLHAALNETNDAFDAIKSSVTPTIEETIEHSKTHDLK
;
A
#
# COMPACT_ATOMS: atom_id res chain seq x y z
N MET A 1 2.57 -1.78 10.17
CA MET A 1 3.62 -2.76 9.81
C MET A 1 5.01 -2.13 9.65
N PHE A 2 5.32 -1.04 10.37
CA PHE A 2 6.67 -0.44 10.43
C PHE A 2 6.81 0.24 11.79
N GLU A 3 7.03 -0.56 12.84
CA GLU A 3 7.48 -0.03 14.13
C GLU A 3 9.01 0.05 14.08
N VAL A 4 9.54 1.12 13.49
CA VAL A 4 10.98 1.37 13.53
C VAL A 4 11.30 1.94 14.90
N GLY A 5 11.69 1.07 15.82
CA GLY A 5 12.20 1.44 17.12
C GLY A 5 13.61 2.01 17.06
N PHE A 6 14.07 2.54 18.19
CA PHE A 6 15.43 3.06 18.31
C PHE A 6 16.49 1.98 18.04
N SER A 7 16.23 0.75 18.48
CA SER A 7 17.08 -0.43 18.24
C SER A 7 17.27 -0.72 16.75
N GLU A 8 16.19 -0.71 15.98
CA GLU A 8 16.19 -0.98 14.55
C GLU A 8 16.97 0.09 13.79
N LEU A 9 16.81 1.37 14.19
CA LEU A 9 17.57 2.47 13.60
C LEU A 9 19.07 2.29 13.81
N VAL A 10 19.50 1.90 15.02
CA VAL A 10 20.91 1.63 15.32
C VAL A 10 21.43 0.45 14.49
N MET A 11 20.66 -0.64 14.38
CA MET A 11 21.03 -1.80 13.56
C MET A 11 21.24 -1.40 12.09
N VAL A 12 20.31 -0.64 11.50
CA VAL A 12 20.40 -0.16 10.13
C VAL A 12 21.60 0.77 9.95
N ALA A 13 21.88 1.66 10.91
CA ALA A 13 23.04 2.54 10.88
C ALA A 13 24.35 1.75 10.88
N LEU A 14 24.47 0.70 11.70
CA LEU A 14 25.63 -0.18 11.74
C LEU A 14 25.82 -0.94 10.42
N VAL A 15 24.76 -1.56 9.89
CA VAL A 15 24.82 -2.27 8.60
C VAL A 15 25.22 -1.32 7.47
N SER A 16 24.61 -0.13 7.44
CA SER A 16 24.95 0.90 6.45
C SER A 16 26.41 1.32 6.55
N LEU A 17 26.95 1.44 7.76
CA LEU A 17 28.36 1.77 7.99
C LEU A 17 29.30 0.71 7.42
N ILE A 18 28.94 -0.57 7.52
CA ILE A 18 29.74 -1.68 6.99
C ILE A 18 29.66 -1.73 5.46
N VAL A 19 28.46 -1.63 4.89
CA VAL A 19 28.24 -1.80 3.45
C VAL A 19 28.74 -0.62 2.64
N ILE A 20 28.39 0.60 3.06
CA ILE A 20 28.75 1.84 2.35
C ILE A 20 30.10 2.38 2.84
N GLY A 21 30.44 2.13 4.10
CA GLY A 21 31.63 2.68 4.76
C GLY A 21 31.33 3.97 5.53
N PRO A 22 31.99 4.20 6.67
CA PRO A 22 31.79 5.39 7.52
C PRO A 22 32.12 6.71 6.82
N GLU A 23 33.03 6.70 5.86
CA GLU A 23 33.44 7.91 5.14
C GLU A 23 32.46 8.32 4.03
N ARG A 24 31.66 7.38 3.53
CA ARG A 24 30.76 7.58 2.38
C ARG A 24 29.31 7.80 2.80
N LEU A 25 28.87 7.19 3.90
CA LEU A 25 27.54 7.37 4.47
C LEU A 25 27.18 8.86 4.69
N PRO A 26 28.01 9.72 5.31
CA PRO A 26 27.69 11.13 5.47
C PRO A 26 27.60 11.89 4.14
N LYS A 27 28.33 11.46 3.09
CA LYS A 27 28.22 12.05 1.76
C LYS A 27 26.88 11.71 1.10
N VAL A 28 26.44 10.45 1.21
CA VAL A 28 25.15 9.98 0.68
C VAL A 28 23.99 10.64 1.44
N ALA A 29 24.06 10.72 2.77
CA ALA A 29 23.05 11.38 3.58
C ALA A 29 22.90 12.86 3.22
N ARG A 30 24.01 13.57 2.99
CA ARG A 30 23.99 14.96 2.50
C ARG A 30 23.33 15.08 1.13
N LEU A 31 23.61 14.15 0.22
CA LEU A 31 23.02 14.16 -1.12
C LEU A 31 21.52 13.89 -1.03
N ALA A 32 21.10 12.82 -0.35
CA ALA A 32 19.69 12.50 -0.13
C ALA A 32 18.93 13.65 0.56
N GLY A 33 19.52 14.23 1.61
CA GLY A 33 18.96 15.38 2.31
C GLY A 33 18.82 16.61 1.41
N PHE A 34 19.78 16.88 0.53
CA PHE A 34 19.68 17.96 -0.46
C PHE A 34 18.53 17.73 -1.44
N TRP A 35 18.38 16.52 -1.98
CA TRP A 35 17.29 16.19 -2.89
C TRP A 35 15.92 16.28 -2.23
N ILE A 36 15.77 15.71 -1.03
CA ILE A 36 14.53 15.78 -0.25
C ILE A 36 14.20 17.23 0.11
N GLY A 37 15.19 18.02 0.55
CA GLY A 37 15.01 19.43 0.88
C GLY A 37 14.60 20.26 -0.33
N LYS A 38 15.22 20.02 -1.49
CA LYS A 38 14.88 20.67 -2.74
C LYS A 38 13.45 20.32 -3.19
N ALA A 39 13.08 19.05 -3.14
CA ALA A 39 11.73 18.60 -3.46
C ALA A 39 10.68 19.21 -2.52
N ARG A 40 10.97 19.25 -1.22
CA ARG A 40 10.11 19.90 -0.21
C ARG A 40 9.89 21.38 -0.51
N ASN A 41 10.96 22.11 -0.85
CA ASN A 41 10.83 23.54 -1.17
C ASN A 41 10.00 23.75 -2.43
N ILE A 42 10.24 22.94 -3.47
CA ILE A 42 9.46 22.98 -4.70
C ILE A 42 7.97 22.72 -4.42
N ALA A 43 7.65 21.68 -3.64
CA ALA A 43 6.27 21.39 -3.24
C ALA A 43 5.64 22.51 -2.39
N ALA A 44 6.44 23.19 -1.55
CA ALA A 44 5.97 24.32 -0.78
C ALA A 44 5.62 25.53 -1.68
N THR A 45 6.45 25.83 -2.68
CA THR A 45 6.18 26.88 -3.67
C THR A 45 4.94 26.58 -4.49
N PHE A 46 4.80 25.36 -5.03
CA PHE A 46 3.59 24.95 -5.74
C PHE A 46 2.33 25.07 -4.87
N LYS A 47 2.40 24.68 -3.60
CA LYS A 47 1.28 24.81 -2.67
C LYS A 47 0.89 26.28 -2.45
N GLU A 48 1.87 27.19 -2.43
CA GLU A 48 1.64 28.62 -2.24
C GLU A 48 1.04 29.28 -3.48
N GLU A 49 1.55 28.95 -4.67
CA GLU A 49 0.98 29.37 -5.97
C GLU A 49 -0.46 28.87 -6.16
N ILE A 50 -0.69 27.59 -5.91
CA ILE A 50 -2.01 26.96 -6.00
C ILE A 50 -3.01 27.58 -5.00
N LYS A 51 -2.57 27.91 -3.79
CA LYS A 51 -3.43 28.56 -2.78
C LYS A 51 -3.83 29.99 -3.18
N GLN A 52 -3.05 30.64 -4.04
CA GLN A 52 -3.29 31.99 -4.50
C GLN A 52 -4.21 32.04 -5.73
N GLU A 53 -4.22 31.00 -6.57
CA GLU A 53 -5.02 30.95 -7.82
C GLU A 53 -6.25 30.02 -7.78
N LEU A 54 -6.28 28.96 -6.96
CA LEU A 54 -7.37 27.96 -6.98
C LEU A 54 -8.23 28.00 -5.71
N HIS A 55 -9.54 28.14 -5.92
CA HIS A 55 -10.55 27.94 -4.88
C HIS A 55 -10.38 26.54 -4.27
N THR A 56 -10.56 26.46 -2.95
CA THR A 56 -10.22 25.31 -2.08
C THR A 56 -10.94 23.99 -2.43
N GLU A 57 -11.94 24.02 -3.31
CA GLU A 57 -12.72 22.87 -3.76
C GLU A 57 -11.92 21.81 -4.55
N GLU A 58 -11.03 22.19 -5.47
CA GLU A 58 -10.38 21.22 -6.36
C GLU A 58 -9.26 20.41 -5.67
N LEU A 59 -8.46 21.03 -4.79
CA LEU A 59 -7.48 20.28 -3.98
C LEU A 59 -8.16 19.36 -2.97
N ARG A 60 -9.29 19.78 -2.40
CA ARG A 60 -10.09 18.92 -1.53
C ARG A 60 -10.55 17.66 -2.25
N GLN A 61 -10.93 17.79 -3.52
CA GLN A 61 -11.40 16.66 -4.32
C GLN A 61 -10.29 15.64 -4.56
N ILE A 62 -9.09 16.05 -4.96
CA ILE A 62 -7.95 15.14 -5.20
C ILE A 62 -7.50 14.43 -3.91
N PHE A 63 -7.45 15.16 -2.78
CA PHE A 63 -7.13 14.57 -1.49
C PHE A 63 -8.21 13.59 -1.01
N ASN A 64 -9.50 13.90 -1.25
CA ASN A 64 -10.60 12.97 -0.93
C ASN A 64 -10.58 11.73 -1.82
N GLU A 65 -10.20 11.87 -3.09
CA GLU A 65 -10.12 10.74 -4.02
C GLU A 65 -8.97 9.79 -3.66
N GLN A 66 -7.85 10.32 -3.14
CA GLN A 66 -6.79 9.51 -2.54
C GLN A 66 -7.19 8.89 -1.20
N ALA A 67 -7.96 9.60 -0.37
CA ALA A 67 -8.50 9.03 0.87
C ALA A 67 -9.49 7.89 0.60
N GLN A 68 -10.28 7.99 -0.48
CA GLN A 68 -11.15 6.91 -0.95
C GLN A 68 -10.38 5.65 -1.36
N LEU A 69 -9.08 5.72 -1.68
CA LEU A 69 -8.27 4.52 -1.94
C LEU A 69 -8.01 3.70 -0.66
N HIS A 70 -7.96 4.34 0.51
CA HIS A 70 -7.92 3.61 1.79
C HIS A 70 -9.28 2.97 2.13
N ASP A 71 -10.38 3.67 1.83
CA ASP A 71 -11.74 3.12 1.99
C ASP A 71 -12.04 2.01 0.98
N LEU A 72 -11.46 2.08 -0.22
CA LEU A 72 -11.52 1.02 -1.23
C LEU A 72 -10.90 -0.29 -0.73
N HIS A 73 -9.81 -0.25 0.03
CA HIS A 73 -9.28 -1.48 0.66
C HIS A 73 -10.23 -2.07 1.69
N ALA A 74 -10.97 -1.24 2.44
CA ALA A 74 -12.00 -1.71 3.36
C ALA A 74 -13.19 -2.35 2.61
N ALA A 75 -13.66 -1.70 1.54
CA ALA A 75 -14.72 -2.21 0.69
C ALA A 75 -14.33 -3.49 -0.08
N LEU A 76 -13.06 -3.61 -0.50
CA LEU A 76 -12.54 -4.82 -1.15
C LEU A 76 -12.45 -5.99 -0.18
N ASN A 77 -12.09 -5.75 1.09
CA ASN A 77 -12.08 -6.80 2.12
C ASN A 77 -13.51 -7.30 2.42
N GLU A 78 -14.48 -6.39 2.58
CA GLU A 78 -15.90 -6.75 2.76
C GLU A 78 -16.45 -7.53 1.55
N THR A 79 -16.04 -7.15 0.34
CA THR A 79 -16.42 -7.84 -0.90
C THR A 79 -15.81 -9.24 -0.98
N ASN A 80 -14.57 -9.43 -0.54
CA ASN A 80 -13.92 -10.74 -0.49
C ASN A 80 -14.62 -11.68 0.50
N ASP A 81 -15.01 -11.19 1.67
CA ASP A 81 -15.76 -11.98 2.67
C ASP A 81 -17.15 -12.41 2.14
N ALA A 82 -17.84 -11.52 1.42
CA ALA A 82 -19.10 -11.83 0.75
C ALA A 82 -18.91 -12.86 -0.39
N PHE A 83 -17.83 -12.75 -1.16
CA PHE A 83 -17.49 -13.70 -2.22
C PHE A 83 -17.11 -15.09 -1.66
N ASP A 84 -16.40 -15.16 -0.54
CA ASP A 84 -16.07 -16.42 0.14
C ASP A 84 -17.30 -17.09 0.77
N ALA A 85 -18.26 -16.31 1.27
CA ALA A 85 -19.56 -16.81 1.71
C ALA A 85 -20.38 -17.40 0.53
N ILE A 86 -20.34 -16.75 -0.64
CA ILE A 86 -20.98 -17.27 -1.86
C ILE A 86 -20.25 -18.53 -2.35
N LYS A 87 -18.92 -18.54 -2.36
CA LYS A 87 -18.10 -19.69 -2.78
C LYS A 87 -18.33 -20.91 -1.87
N SER A 88 -18.38 -20.70 -0.56
CA SER A 88 -18.67 -21.77 0.41
C SER A 88 -20.13 -22.27 0.34
N SER A 89 -21.06 -21.43 -0.10
CA SER A 89 -22.45 -21.84 -0.35
C SER A 89 -22.65 -22.58 -1.69
N VAL A 90 -21.75 -22.37 -2.65
CA VAL A 90 -21.81 -23.01 -3.99
C VAL A 90 -20.95 -24.28 -4.08
N THR A 91 -19.91 -24.42 -3.25
CA THR A 91 -18.99 -25.58 -3.28
C THR A 91 -19.63 -26.92 -2.85
N PRO A 92 -20.57 -27.04 -1.88
CA PRO A 92 -21.09 -28.36 -1.52
C PRO A 92 -21.99 -28.97 -2.62
N THR A 93 -22.44 -28.20 -3.61
CA THR A 93 -23.33 -28.69 -4.67
C THR A 93 -22.58 -29.40 -5.82
N ILE A 94 -21.28 -29.16 -6.00
CA ILE A 94 -20.52 -29.79 -7.10
C ILE A 94 -19.96 -31.16 -6.68
N GLU A 95 -19.76 -31.41 -5.38
CA GLU A 95 -19.17 -32.67 -4.89
C GLU A 95 -20.19 -33.82 -4.80
N GLU A 96 -21.50 -33.54 -4.65
CA GLU A 96 -22.55 -34.57 -4.63
C GLU A 96 -22.93 -35.11 -6.02
N THR A 97 -22.53 -34.43 -7.11
CA THR A 97 -22.89 -34.84 -8.48
C THR A 97 -21.91 -35.87 -9.08
N ILE A 98 -20.70 -36.01 -8.54
CA ILE A 98 -19.67 -36.89 -9.15
C ILE A 98 -19.81 -38.36 -8.71
N GLU A 99 -20.44 -38.67 -7.56
CA GLU A 99 -20.64 -40.08 -7.15
C GLU A 99 -21.85 -40.77 -7.80
N HIS A 100 -22.90 -40.06 -8.23
CA HIS A 100 -24.13 -40.68 -8.72
C HIS A 100 -24.11 -41.11 -10.20
N SER A 101 -23.02 -40.82 -10.93
CA SER A 101 -22.90 -41.15 -12.36
C SER A 101 -22.36 -42.56 -12.67
N LYS A 102 -21.98 -43.38 -11.66
CA LYS A 102 -21.28 -44.66 -11.91
C LYS A 102 -22.07 -45.94 -11.61
N THR A 103 -23.37 -45.87 -11.33
CA THR A 103 -24.19 -47.08 -11.01
C THR A 103 -25.43 -47.26 -11.90
N HIS A 104 -25.45 -46.68 -13.10
CA HIS A 104 -26.55 -46.89 -14.05
C HIS A 104 -26.10 -47.20 -15.49
N ASP A 105 -24.92 -47.80 -15.64
CA ASP A 105 -24.49 -48.47 -16.88
C ASP A 105 -23.99 -49.87 -16.52
N LEU A 106 -24.93 -50.78 -16.25
CA LEU A 106 -24.76 -52.23 -16.31
C LEU A 106 -26.16 -52.85 -16.35
N LYS A 107 -26.77 -52.80 -17.53
CA LYS A 107 -27.74 -53.79 -17.98
C LYS A 107 -27.45 -54.16 -19.42
#